data_AF-A0A258L7U2-F1
#
_entry.id   AF-A0A258L7U2-F1
#
_cell.length_a   1.000
_cell.length_b   1.000
_cell.length_c   1.000
_cell.angle_alpha   90.00
_cell.angle_beta   90.00
_cell.angle_gamma   90.00
#
_symmetry.space_group_name_H-M   'P 1'
#
loop_
_entity.id
_entity.type
_entity.pdbx_description
1 polymer ?
#
loop_
_entity_poly.entity_id
_entity_poly.type
_entity_poly.pdbx_seq_one_letter_code
_entity_poly.pdbx_strand_id
1 'polypeptide(L)'
;MTPFETAISRIDAANAEDPNTVLVDGAARPAELVYSERMSLTLARLVPEASEALRLAARAQHLKRWTIPRDSYPMDRAGYHRWRGELKRRHAEWAGEILSGSGFDAETVQKVATLIRKENLKTDVESQTLEDVACLVFLQFYAADFAPKHDRAKMIGIVQKTWKKMSEEGQAAALALPLDPGVRAIVDEALASVARPVRAPVALKDVAVILAAHGDRGGENPNATLLAHCARLGSDRAFHSVSAGILRGEPLLEDSVRAALASGAKCLAVYPMFMAEGYFTRKVLTQRLAALEIPVDVHVLPPLGADPRLPDLMRAEALAAAEQAGVAAAAARLLVVGHGSKIGPASAEATRVVAAAIERAGGFGRVETAFLEEPEFLEDALRRDAGSPTIVSGFFSGDGLHAAEDVPEAIAETGAAAIYAGPIGKSERVTEMIRSTISGAFSVA
;
A
#
# COMPACT_ATOMS: atom_id res chain seq x y z
N MET A 1 -34.28 4.70 29.56
CA MET A 1 -32.99 4.52 28.86
C MET A 1 -32.87 3.07 28.48
N THR A 2 -32.42 2.78 27.27
CA THR A 2 -32.06 1.42 26.84
C THR A 2 -30.84 0.91 27.62
N PRO A 3 -30.55 -0.41 27.63
CA PRO A 3 -29.30 -0.95 28.16
C PRO A 3 -28.07 -0.25 27.58
N PHE A 4 -28.08 -0.01 26.27
CA PHE A 4 -27.02 0.71 25.56
C PHE A 4 -26.81 2.14 26.07
N GLU A 5 -27.88 2.95 26.15
CA GLU A 5 -27.82 4.33 26.66
C GLU A 5 -27.29 4.37 28.11
N THR A 6 -27.73 3.43 28.93
CA THR A 6 -27.30 3.29 30.33
C THR A 6 -25.80 2.98 30.40
N ALA A 7 -25.32 2.05 29.57
CA ALA A 7 -23.90 1.70 29.51
C ALA A 7 -23.03 2.87 29.05
N ILE A 8 -23.42 3.58 27.99
CA ILE A 8 -22.70 4.75 27.49
C ILE A 8 -22.61 5.83 28.58
N SER A 9 -23.73 6.15 29.24
CA SER A 9 -23.76 7.14 30.32
C SER A 9 -22.84 6.76 31.49
N ARG A 10 -22.76 5.47 31.85
CA ARG A 10 -21.87 4.99 32.92
C ARG A 10 -20.40 4.99 32.53
N ILE A 11 -20.07 4.63 31.28
CA ILE A 11 -18.72 4.75 30.73
C ILE A 11 -18.26 6.21 30.79
N ASP A 12 -19.14 7.13 30.38
CA ASP A 12 -18.86 8.56 30.38
C ASP A 12 -18.68 9.11 31.79
N ALA A 13 -19.56 8.73 32.72
CA ALA A 13 -19.42 9.11 34.13
C ALA A 13 -18.08 8.65 34.72
N ALA A 14 -17.68 7.40 34.44
CA ALA A 14 -16.41 6.87 34.91
C ALA A 14 -15.18 7.58 34.30
N ASN A 15 -15.25 7.98 33.03
CA ASN A 15 -14.17 8.74 32.39
C ASN A 15 -14.20 10.24 32.74
N ALA A 16 -15.33 10.78 33.16
CA ALA A 16 -15.47 12.16 33.63
C ALA A 16 -14.75 12.40 34.97
N GLU A 17 -14.45 11.33 35.72
CA GLU A 17 -13.64 11.38 36.95
C GLU A 17 -12.14 11.61 36.66
N ASP A 18 -11.70 11.62 35.40
CA ASP A 18 -10.29 11.90 35.04
C ASP A 18 -9.88 13.32 35.48
N PRO A 19 -8.91 13.47 36.40
CA PRO A 19 -8.46 14.78 36.86
C PRO A 19 -7.64 15.51 35.78
N ASN A 20 -7.17 14.82 34.75
CA ASN A 20 -6.45 15.43 33.64
C ASN A 20 -7.44 16.02 32.65
N THR A 21 -7.17 17.22 32.15
CA THR A 21 -8.05 17.90 31.19
C THR A 21 -7.35 18.19 29.88
N VAL A 22 -8.13 18.14 28.79
CA VAL A 22 -7.72 18.63 27.45
C VAL A 22 -8.64 19.78 27.04
N LEU A 23 -8.12 20.71 26.25
CA LEU A 23 -8.89 21.82 25.71
C LEU A 23 -9.64 21.35 24.44
N VAL A 24 -10.96 21.50 24.44
CA VAL A 24 -11.82 21.23 23.28
C VAL A 24 -12.74 22.42 23.11
N ASP A 25 -12.71 23.08 21.94
CA ASP A 25 -13.52 24.26 21.63
C ASP A 25 -13.43 25.37 22.69
N GLY A 26 -12.23 25.56 23.26
CA GLY A 26 -11.96 26.57 24.29
C GLY A 26 -12.38 26.17 25.72
N ALA A 27 -12.94 24.97 25.93
CA ALA A 27 -13.31 24.48 27.25
C ALA A 27 -12.41 23.32 27.72
N ALA A 28 -11.98 23.36 28.99
CA ALA A 28 -11.25 22.26 29.60
C ALA A 28 -12.22 21.12 29.94
N ARG A 29 -11.94 19.92 29.44
CA ARG A 29 -12.77 18.71 29.62
C ARG A 29 -11.92 17.51 30.05
N PRO A 30 -12.44 16.56 30.84
CA PRO A 30 -11.70 15.36 31.25
C PRO A 30 -11.13 14.60 30.06
N ALA A 31 -9.83 14.26 30.11
CA ALA A 31 -9.08 13.79 28.95
C ALA A 31 -9.58 12.43 28.44
N GLU A 32 -9.79 11.46 29.33
CA GLU A 32 -10.30 10.15 28.92
C GLU A 32 -11.78 10.19 28.46
N LEU A 33 -12.59 11.16 28.90
CA LEU A 33 -13.96 11.38 28.37
C LEU A 33 -13.91 11.90 26.92
N VAL A 34 -13.05 12.88 26.66
CA VAL A 34 -12.84 13.38 25.30
C VAL A 34 -12.29 12.28 24.40
N TYR A 35 -11.41 11.42 24.92
CA TYR A 35 -10.91 10.27 24.18
C TYR A 35 -12.04 9.28 23.80
N SER A 36 -12.91 8.90 24.74
CA SER A 36 -14.03 7.99 24.46
C SER A 36 -14.99 8.56 23.42
N GLU A 37 -15.25 9.87 23.45
CA GLU A 37 -16.05 10.57 22.45
C GLU A 37 -15.42 10.54 21.06
N ARG A 38 -14.12 10.83 20.96
CA ARG A 38 -13.39 10.76 19.69
C ARG A 38 -13.40 9.35 19.10
N MET A 39 -13.30 8.31 19.93
CA MET A 39 -13.42 6.92 19.49
C MET A 39 -14.80 6.64 18.88
N SER A 40 -15.90 6.99 19.56
CA SER A 40 -17.25 6.77 19.03
C SER A 40 -17.51 7.57 17.74
N LEU A 41 -17.10 8.84 17.70
CA LEU A 41 -17.28 9.70 16.53
C LEU A 41 -16.45 9.21 15.33
N THR A 42 -15.28 8.64 15.56
CA THR A 42 -14.42 8.11 14.51
C THR A 42 -14.96 6.77 14.01
N LEU A 43 -15.43 5.89 14.90
CA LEU A 43 -16.12 4.65 14.52
C LEU A 43 -17.36 4.94 13.68
N ALA A 44 -18.22 5.87 14.08
CA ALA A 44 -19.44 6.20 13.35
C ALA A 44 -19.17 6.74 11.93
N ARG A 45 -18.01 7.38 11.72
CA ARG A 45 -17.57 7.82 10.38
C ARG A 45 -17.00 6.67 9.55
N LEU A 46 -16.25 5.77 10.17
CA LEU A 46 -15.58 4.67 9.48
C LEU A 46 -16.55 3.53 9.14
N VAL A 47 -17.43 3.17 10.08
CA VAL A 47 -18.41 2.08 9.96
C VAL A 47 -19.72 2.53 10.61
N PRO A 48 -20.61 3.23 9.86
CA PRO A 48 -21.89 3.72 10.40
C PRO A 48 -22.77 2.62 10.99
N GLU A 49 -22.74 1.43 10.38
CA GLU A 49 -23.52 0.24 10.78
C GLU A 49 -22.77 -0.66 11.78
N ALA A 50 -21.83 -0.10 12.56
CA ALA A 50 -21.07 -0.87 13.54
C ALA A 50 -21.99 -1.54 14.56
N SER A 51 -21.68 -2.80 14.89
CA SER A 51 -22.45 -3.56 15.88
C SER A 51 -22.48 -2.86 17.23
N GLU A 52 -23.51 -3.15 18.02
CA GLU A 52 -23.65 -2.58 19.36
C GLU A 52 -22.43 -2.88 20.25
N ALA A 53 -21.92 -4.11 20.19
CA ALA A 53 -20.70 -4.51 20.89
C ALA A 53 -19.48 -3.68 20.48
N LEU A 54 -19.26 -3.45 19.18
CA LEU A 54 -18.14 -2.64 18.71
C LEU A 54 -18.28 -1.17 19.14
N ARG A 55 -19.50 -0.62 19.12
CA ARG A 55 -19.78 0.75 19.61
C ARG A 55 -19.47 0.90 21.09
N LEU A 56 -19.83 -0.09 21.91
CA LEU A 56 -19.51 -0.13 23.35
C LEU A 56 -18.00 -0.27 23.57
N ALA A 57 -17.33 -1.16 22.84
CA ALA A 57 -15.89 -1.37 22.92
C ALA A 57 -15.10 -0.10 22.55
N ALA A 58 -15.52 0.62 21.50
CA ALA A 58 -14.93 1.89 21.10
C ALA A 58 -15.06 2.95 22.20
N ARG A 59 -16.26 3.10 22.80
CA ARG A 59 -16.47 4.03 23.92
C ARG A 59 -15.60 3.66 25.13
N ALA A 60 -15.38 2.37 25.39
CA ALA A 60 -14.67 1.87 26.57
C ALA A 60 -13.15 1.59 26.37
N GLN A 61 -12.57 1.82 25.18
CA GLN A 61 -11.20 1.37 24.83
C GLN A 61 -10.10 1.79 25.83
N HIS A 62 -10.24 2.97 26.47
CA HIS A 62 -9.36 3.51 27.51
C HIS A 62 -10.10 3.87 28.82
N LEU A 63 -11.14 3.10 29.16
CA LEU A 63 -11.95 3.32 30.35
C LEU A 63 -11.08 3.43 31.63
N LYS A 64 -11.19 4.55 32.36
CA LYS A 64 -10.47 4.85 33.62
C LYS A 64 -8.95 4.72 33.53
N ARG A 65 -8.36 4.87 32.34
CA ARG A 65 -6.92 4.66 32.10
C ARG A 65 -6.02 5.53 32.98
N TRP A 66 -6.44 6.73 33.34
CA TRP A 66 -5.72 7.66 34.21
C TRP A 66 -5.39 7.08 35.61
N THR A 67 -6.17 6.08 36.07
CA THR A 67 -5.96 5.42 37.38
C THR A 67 -4.72 4.51 37.41
N ILE A 68 -4.15 4.18 36.25
CA ILE A 68 -2.96 3.34 36.10
C ILE A 68 -1.92 4.12 35.27
N PRO A 69 -1.26 5.13 35.87
CA PRO A 69 -0.36 6.02 35.13
C PRO A 69 0.91 5.29 34.68
N ARG A 70 1.51 5.75 33.57
CA ARG A 70 2.68 5.07 32.96
C ARG A 70 3.88 5.01 33.91
N ASP A 71 4.08 6.01 34.74
CA ASP A 71 5.19 6.12 35.69
C ASP A 71 5.09 5.17 36.89
N SER A 72 3.93 4.53 37.10
CA SER A 72 3.77 3.44 38.08
C SER A 72 4.48 2.13 37.69
N TYR A 73 5.08 2.08 36.48
CA TYR A 73 5.88 0.95 35.98
C TYR A 73 7.27 1.42 35.54
N PRO A 74 8.31 0.57 35.59
CA PRO A 74 9.66 0.91 35.11
C PRO A 74 9.66 1.53 33.71
N MET A 75 10.45 2.59 33.49
CA MET A 75 10.56 3.33 32.23
C MET A 75 11.42 2.63 31.18
N ASP A 76 11.32 1.30 31.13
CA ASP A 76 11.95 0.43 30.15
C ASP A 76 10.91 -0.25 29.26
N ARG A 77 11.39 -1.04 28.29
CA ARG A 77 10.53 -1.77 27.35
C ARG A 77 9.65 -2.82 28.04
N ALA A 78 10.20 -3.55 29.02
CA ALA A 78 9.47 -4.60 29.72
C ALA A 78 8.36 -4.01 30.61
N GLY A 79 8.65 -2.93 31.33
CA GLY A 79 7.70 -2.15 32.11
C GLY A 79 6.58 -1.58 31.24
N TYR A 80 6.89 -1.06 30.05
CA TYR A 80 5.87 -0.64 29.09
C TYR A 80 4.94 -1.79 28.66
N HIS A 81 5.48 -2.98 28.37
CA HIS A 81 4.67 -4.13 27.99
C HIS A 81 3.78 -4.62 29.14
N ARG A 82 4.30 -4.66 30.38
CA ARG A 82 3.51 -4.99 31.58
C ARG A 82 2.37 -4.00 31.80
N TRP A 83 2.67 -2.70 31.76
CA TRP A 83 1.67 -1.64 31.90
C TRP A 83 0.58 -1.73 30.82
N ARG A 84 0.95 -1.93 29.55
CA ARG A 84 -0.03 -2.09 28.46
C ARG A 84 -0.87 -3.36 28.62
N GLY A 85 -0.29 -4.45 29.11
CA GLY A 85 -1.02 -5.69 29.40
C GLY A 85 -2.06 -5.48 30.50
N GLU A 86 -1.66 -4.81 31.59
CA GLU A 86 -2.55 -4.51 32.71
C GLU A 86 -3.70 -3.58 32.28
N LEU A 87 -3.42 -2.52 31.52
CA LEU A 87 -4.46 -1.63 31.00
C LEU A 87 -5.51 -2.40 30.20
N LYS A 88 -5.09 -3.27 29.27
CA LYS A 88 -6.01 -4.09 28.47
C LYS A 88 -6.92 -4.94 29.36
N ARG A 89 -6.36 -5.58 30.38
CA ARG A 89 -7.10 -6.42 31.34
C ARG A 89 -8.11 -5.58 32.12
N ARG A 90 -7.66 -4.49 32.76
CA ARG A 90 -8.50 -3.63 33.61
C ARG A 90 -9.61 -2.93 32.84
N HIS A 91 -9.34 -2.42 31.64
CA HIS A 91 -10.37 -1.79 30.81
C HIS A 91 -11.48 -2.78 30.45
N ALA A 92 -11.12 -4.02 30.11
CA ALA A 92 -12.08 -5.06 29.78
C ALA A 92 -12.92 -5.49 31.00
N GLU A 93 -12.31 -5.59 32.18
CA GLU A 93 -13.00 -5.87 33.44
C GLU A 93 -14.02 -4.76 33.79
N TRP A 94 -13.58 -3.50 33.82
CA TRP A 94 -14.46 -2.37 34.12
C TRP A 94 -15.59 -2.21 33.11
N ALA A 95 -15.30 -2.43 31.82
CA ALA A 95 -16.34 -2.44 30.81
C ALA A 95 -17.36 -3.56 31.08
N GLY A 96 -16.89 -4.77 31.40
CA GLY A 96 -17.78 -5.89 31.71
C GLY A 96 -18.67 -5.64 32.93
N GLU A 97 -18.13 -5.04 34.00
CA GLU A 97 -18.88 -4.64 35.19
C GLU A 97 -20.00 -3.63 34.83
N ILE A 98 -19.67 -2.59 34.06
CA ILE A 98 -20.62 -1.58 33.62
C ILE A 98 -21.71 -2.20 32.75
N LEU A 99 -21.34 -3.05 31.78
CA LEU A 99 -22.27 -3.67 30.84
C LEU A 99 -23.22 -4.65 31.53
N SER A 100 -22.69 -5.52 32.39
CA SER A 100 -23.50 -6.46 33.18
C SER A 100 -24.50 -5.69 34.06
N GLY A 101 -24.05 -4.64 34.75
CA GLY A 101 -24.91 -3.79 35.56
C GLY A 101 -25.91 -2.96 34.73
N SER A 102 -25.73 -2.85 33.42
CA SER A 102 -26.62 -2.13 32.50
C SER A 102 -27.63 -3.05 31.79
N GLY A 103 -27.55 -4.36 32.02
CA GLY A 103 -28.51 -5.35 31.52
C GLY A 103 -28.07 -6.12 30.26
N PHE A 104 -26.79 -6.09 29.91
CA PHE A 104 -26.24 -6.90 28.81
C PHE A 104 -26.01 -8.35 29.22
N ASP A 105 -26.20 -9.28 28.27
CA ASP A 105 -25.90 -10.69 28.48
C ASP A 105 -24.39 -10.98 28.52
N ALA A 106 -24.04 -12.16 29.02
CA ALA A 106 -22.66 -12.58 29.18
C ALA A 106 -21.90 -12.70 27.85
N GLU A 107 -22.59 -13.02 26.76
CA GLU A 107 -21.99 -13.14 25.43
C GLU A 107 -21.54 -11.77 24.92
N THR A 108 -22.40 -10.77 25.01
CA THR A 108 -22.10 -9.39 24.61
C THR A 108 -20.98 -8.81 25.47
N VAL A 109 -21.04 -9.02 26.79
CA VAL A 109 -19.98 -8.60 27.72
C VAL A 109 -18.64 -9.21 27.33
N GLN A 110 -18.60 -10.53 27.06
CA GLN A 110 -17.38 -11.21 26.66
C GLN A 110 -16.87 -10.71 25.31
N LYS A 111 -17.76 -10.48 24.34
CA LYS A 111 -17.39 -9.93 23.03
C LYS A 111 -16.72 -8.56 23.18
N VAL A 112 -17.32 -7.63 23.93
CA VAL A 112 -16.73 -6.31 24.20
C VAL A 112 -15.37 -6.42 24.89
N ALA A 113 -15.26 -7.30 25.88
CA ALA A 113 -14.02 -7.52 26.61
C ALA A 113 -12.89 -8.02 25.69
N THR A 114 -13.19 -8.96 24.78
CA THR A 114 -12.27 -9.46 23.74
C THR A 114 -11.80 -8.34 22.81
N LEU A 115 -12.72 -7.50 22.34
CA LEU A 115 -12.40 -6.35 21.48
C LEU A 115 -11.45 -5.36 22.19
N ILE A 116 -11.75 -4.97 23.43
CA ILE A 116 -10.93 -4.04 24.22
C ILE A 116 -9.50 -4.57 24.45
N ARG A 117 -9.37 -5.89 24.68
CA ARG A 117 -8.06 -6.55 24.80
C ARG A 117 -7.32 -6.65 23.47
N LYS A 118 -8.00 -6.42 22.34
CA LYS A 118 -7.48 -6.48 20.97
C LYS A 118 -6.97 -7.87 20.64
N GLU A 119 -7.74 -8.88 21.04
CA GLU A 119 -7.50 -10.28 20.70
C GLU A 119 -7.85 -10.53 19.23
N ASN A 120 -7.27 -11.55 18.60
CA ASN A 120 -7.57 -11.93 17.21
C ASN A 120 -7.43 -10.81 16.17
N LEU A 121 -6.51 -9.86 16.40
CA LEU A 121 -6.21 -8.80 15.44
C LEU A 121 -5.81 -9.40 14.08
N LYS A 122 -6.29 -8.81 12.98
CA LYS A 122 -6.17 -9.28 11.58
C LYS A 122 -7.05 -10.47 11.18
N THR A 123 -7.63 -11.19 12.13
CA THR A 123 -8.52 -12.32 11.84
C THR A 123 -9.98 -12.02 12.20
N ASP A 124 -10.21 -11.18 13.21
CA ASP A 124 -11.52 -10.68 13.59
C ASP A 124 -11.74 -9.25 13.06
N VAL A 125 -12.82 -9.06 12.30
CA VAL A 125 -13.11 -7.79 11.59
C VAL A 125 -13.38 -6.66 12.58
N GLU A 126 -14.11 -6.91 13.66
CA GLU A 126 -14.43 -5.87 14.65
C GLU A 126 -13.20 -5.48 15.47
N SER A 127 -12.34 -6.44 15.84
CA SER A 127 -11.07 -6.17 16.52
C SER A 127 -10.12 -5.36 15.63
N GLN A 128 -10.07 -5.68 14.33
CA GLN A 128 -9.30 -4.91 13.36
C GLN A 128 -9.87 -3.49 13.21
N THR A 129 -11.19 -3.35 13.10
CA THR A 129 -11.87 -2.05 13.02
C THR A 129 -11.59 -1.19 14.25
N LEU A 130 -11.61 -1.77 15.45
CA LEU A 130 -11.31 -1.05 16.69
C LEU A 130 -9.85 -0.57 16.76
N GLU A 131 -8.90 -1.36 16.22
CA GLU A 131 -7.51 -0.92 16.06
C GLU A 131 -7.40 0.24 15.06
N ASP A 132 -8.11 0.18 13.93
CA ASP A 132 -8.12 1.25 12.92
C ASP A 132 -8.65 2.55 13.53
N VAL A 133 -9.78 2.50 14.23
CA VAL A 133 -10.37 3.65 14.93
C VAL A 133 -9.37 4.24 15.94
N ALA A 134 -8.70 3.40 16.74
CA ALA A 134 -7.70 3.88 17.69
C ALA A 134 -6.49 4.56 17.00
N CYS A 135 -6.06 4.03 15.85
CA CYS A 135 -4.97 4.62 15.06
C CYS A 135 -5.38 5.95 14.44
N LEU A 136 -6.58 6.04 13.87
CA LEU A 136 -7.15 7.27 13.31
C LEU A 136 -7.31 8.36 14.37
N VAL A 137 -7.84 8.00 15.54
CA VAL A 137 -7.97 8.92 16.67
C VAL A 137 -6.60 9.45 17.12
N PHE A 138 -5.59 8.58 17.20
CA PHE A 138 -4.23 9.00 17.52
C PHE A 138 -3.68 9.98 16.48
N LEU A 139 -3.74 9.64 15.19
CA LEU A 139 -3.21 10.47 14.11
C LEU A 139 -3.90 11.84 14.05
N GLN A 140 -5.23 11.86 14.16
CA GLN A 140 -6.02 13.08 14.03
C GLN A 140 -5.86 14.03 15.24
N PHE A 141 -5.88 13.50 16.46
CA PHE A 141 -6.08 14.33 17.65
C PHE A 141 -4.91 14.38 18.63
N TYR A 142 -3.95 13.45 18.53
CA TYR A 142 -2.91 13.31 19.55
C TYR A 142 -1.49 13.35 18.96
N ALA A 143 -1.32 13.00 17.69
CA ALA A 143 -0.01 12.93 17.07
C ALA A 143 0.72 14.30 17.06
N ALA A 144 -0.01 15.41 16.92
CA ALA A 144 0.58 16.76 16.91
C ALA A 144 1.23 17.13 18.25
N ASP A 145 0.57 16.86 19.38
CA ASP A 145 1.13 17.12 20.73
C ASP A 145 2.14 16.05 21.16
N PHE A 146 2.08 14.88 20.53
CA PHE A 146 2.97 13.76 20.80
C PHE A 146 4.30 13.90 20.05
N ALA A 147 4.29 14.41 18.81
CA ALA A 147 5.47 14.48 17.94
C ALA A 147 6.66 15.26 18.54
N PRO A 148 6.48 16.45 19.16
CA PRO A 148 7.59 17.22 19.71
C PRO A 148 8.33 16.54 20.88
N LYS A 149 7.75 15.51 21.48
CA LYS A 149 8.33 14.76 22.61
C LYS A 149 9.33 13.69 22.16
N HIS A 150 9.52 13.51 20.85
CA HIS A 150 10.35 12.49 20.26
C HIS A 150 11.15 13.05 19.08
N ASP A 151 12.31 12.47 18.81
CA ASP A 151 13.03 12.78 17.58
C ASP A 151 12.24 12.34 16.33
N ARG A 152 12.55 12.96 15.19
CA ARG A 152 11.81 12.74 13.93
C ARG A 152 11.88 11.28 13.47
N ALA A 153 13.03 10.63 13.59
CA ALA A 153 13.22 9.24 13.20
C ALA A 153 12.37 8.28 14.06
N LYS A 154 12.28 8.56 15.36
CA LYS A 154 11.42 7.84 16.29
C LYS A 154 9.95 8.01 15.92
N MET A 155 9.53 9.23 15.56
CA MET A 155 8.15 9.51 15.14
C MET A 155 7.79 8.78 13.84
N ILE A 156 8.66 8.81 12.83
CA ILE A 156 8.49 8.02 11.61
C ILE A 156 8.33 6.54 11.95
N GLY A 157 9.20 6.00 12.80
CA GLY A 157 9.13 4.60 13.24
C GLY A 157 7.85 4.26 14.03
N ILE A 158 7.25 5.24 14.73
CA ILE A 158 5.96 5.08 15.40
C ILE A 158 4.84 5.05 14.36
N VAL A 159 4.81 5.99 13.42
CA VAL A 159 3.81 6.03 12.35
C VAL A 159 3.85 4.76 11.50
N GLN A 160 5.04 4.28 11.11
CA GLN A 160 5.19 3.01 10.40
C GLN A 160 4.63 1.81 11.18
N LYS A 161 4.83 1.77 12.50
CA LYS A 161 4.27 0.73 13.37
C LYS A 161 2.76 0.87 13.54
N THR A 162 2.24 2.09 13.57
CA THR A 162 0.80 2.37 13.57
C THR A 162 0.20 1.87 12.25
N TRP A 163 0.80 2.23 11.11
CA TRP A 163 0.35 1.83 9.77
C TRP A 163 0.29 0.31 9.61
N LYS A 164 1.30 -0.43 10.08
CA LYS A 164 1.35 -1.91 10.02
C LYS A 164 0.24 -2.63 10.80
N LYS A 165 -0.44 -1.93 11.71
CA LYS A 165 -1.57 -2.49 12.48
C LYS A 165 -2.91 -2.21 11.82
N MET A 166 -2.96 -1.26 10.90
CA MET A 166 -4.19 -0.82 10.27
C MET A 166 -4.56 -1.71 9.08
N SER A 167 -5.86 -1.90 8.86
CA SER A 167 -6.42 -2.45 7.63
C SER A 167 -6.18 -1.50 6.44
N GLU A 168 -6.47 -1.96 5.23
CA GLU A 168 -6.37 -1.12 4.03
C GLU A 168 -7.38 0.03 4.08
N GLU A 169 -8.60 -0.25 4.55
CA GLU A 169 -9.66 0.73 4.78
C GLU A 169 -9.25 1.77 5.83
N GLY A 170 -8.65 1.32 6.94
CA GLY A 170 -8.10 2.20 7.97
C GLY A 170 -7.00 3.11 7.42
N GLN A 171 -6.09 2.58 6.61
CA GLN A 171 -5.02 3.37 5.97
C GLN A 171 -5.59 4.41 4.99
N ALA A 172 -6.56 4.03 4.17
CA ALA A 172 -7.25 4.95 3.27
C ALA A 172 -7.95 6.08 4.06
N ALA A 173 -8.65 5.74 5.15
CA ALA A 173 -9.26 6.72 6.04
C ALA A 173 -8.21 7.66 6.67
N ALA A 174 -7.04 7.15 7.05
CA ALA A 174 -5.97 7.96 7.63
C ALA A 174 -5.40 8.97 6.63
N LEU A 175 -5.28 8.60 5.36
CA LEU A 175 -4.82 9.51 4.31
C LEU A 175 -5.81 10.67 4.10
N ALA A 176 -7.11 10.41 4.21
CA ALA A 176 -8.18 11.41 4.07
C ALA A 176 -8.36 12.32 5.30
N LEU A 177 -7.68 12.07 6.42
CA LEU A 177 -7.83 12.90 7.62
C LEU A 177 -7.30 14.32 7.42
N PRO A 178 -7.96 15.34 8.01
CA PRO A 178 -7.38 16.66 8.20
C PRO A 178 -6.32 16.55 9.31
N LEU A 179 -5.07 16.35 8.92
CA LEU A 179 -3.93 16.26 9.84
C LEU A 179 -3.26 17.63 10.00
N ASP A 180 -2.70 17.86 11.18
CA ASP A 180 -1.72 18.94 11.38
C ASP A 180 -0.60 18.83 10.33
N PRO A 181 -0.11 19.94 9.73
CA PRO A 181 0.90 19.89 8.68
C PRO A 181 2.19 19.16 9.07
N GLY A 182 2.62 19.28 10.33
CA GLY A 182 3.80 18.58 10.83
C GLY A 182 3.57 17.07 10.93
N VAL A 183 2.37 16.66 11.35
CA VAL A 183 1.97 15.25 11.36
C VAL A 183 1.82 14.71 9.94
N ARG A 184 1.21 15.46 9.02
CA ARG A 184 1.10 15.13 7.60
C ARG A 184 2.48 14.82 7.00
N ALA A 185 3.45 15.71 7.21
CA ALA A 185 4.81 15.50 6.70
C ALA A 185 5.47 14.22 7.26
N ILE A 186 5.25 13.89 8.54
CA ILE A 186 5.76 12.65 9.13
C ILE A 186 5.06 11.43 8.54
N VAL A 187 3.75 11.49 8.31
CA VAL A 187 2.99 10.42 7.64
C VAL A 187 3.51 10.22 6.22
N ASP A 188 3.62 11.29 5.44
CA ASP A 188 4.10 11.21 4.07
C ASP A 188 5.53 10.66 4.00
N GLU A 189 6.42 11.03 4.92
CA GLU A 189 7.78 10.47 5.01
C GLU A 189 7.80 9.02 5.51
N ALA A 190 6.88 8.65 6.41
CA ALA A 190 6.75 7.28 6.89
C ALA A 190 6.23 6.32 5.82
N LEU A 191 5.44 6.84 4.88
CA LEU A 191 4.78 6.11 3.79
C LEU A 191 5.49 6.21 2.45
N ALA A 192 6.23 7.29 2.23
CA ALA A 192 7.29 7.34 1.24
C ALA A 192 8.10 6.07 1.45
N SER A 193 8.20 5.28 0.39
CA SER A 193 8.67 3.91 0.43
C SER A 193 10.00 3.81 1.17
N VAL A 194 10.37 2.59 1.53
CA VAL A 194 11.68 2.20 2.07
C VAL A 194 12.84 2.49 1.07
N ALA A 195 12.67 3.43 0.14
CA ALA A 195 13.73 4.22 -0.45
C ALA A 195 14.33 5.11 0.64
N ARG A 196 15.31 4.55 1.38
CA ARG A 196 16.28 5.41 2.06
C ARG A 196 16.87 6.34 1.01
N PRO A 197 16.92 7.67 1.22
CA PRO A 197 17.79 8.51 0.41
C PRO A 197 19.21 7.95 0.52
N VAL A 198 19.92 7.88 -0.61
CA VAL A 198 21.31 7.41 -0.68
C VAL A 198 22.12 8.24 0.31
N ARG A 199 22.66 7.59 1.34
CA ARG A 199 23.53 8.26 2.31
C ARG A 199 24.92 8.34 1.69
N ALA A 200 25.20 9.48 1.07
CA ALA A 200 26.39 9.83 0.28
C ALA A 200 26.38 9.29 -1.16
N PRO A 201 26.90 10.03 -2.16
CA PRO A 201 26.90 9.61 -3.55
C PRO A 201 27.69 8.29 -3.72
N VAL A 202 27.02 7.25 -4.20
CA VAL A 202 27.64 5.97 -4.56
C VAL A 202 27.84 5.96 -6.08
N ALA A 203 29.07 5.72 -6.54
CA ALA A 203 29.33 5.61 -7.97
C ALA A 203 28.57 4.42 -8.57
N LEU A 204 27.97 4.57 -9.76
CA LEU A 204 27.16 3.51 -10.37
C LEU A 204 27.91 2.18 -10.51
N LYS A 205 29.22 2.24 -10.77
CA LYS A 205 30.13 1.08 -10.82
C LYS A 205 30.23 0.28 -9.51
N ASP A 206 29.77 0.83 -8.38
CA ASP A 206 29.72 0.18 -7.07
C ASP A 206 28.29 -0.31 -6.72
N VAL A 207 27.30 -0.03 -7.59
CA VAL A 207 25.89 -0.38 -7.40
C VAL A 207 25.56 -1.65 -8.19
N ALA A 208 25.09 -2.69 -7.51
CA ALA A 208 24.50 -3.85 -8.16
C ALA A 208 22.99 -3.66 -8.34
N VAL A 209 22.51 -3.85 -9.56
CA VAL A 209 21.10 -3.72 -9.95
C VAL A 209 20.44 -5.10 -9.96
N ILE A 210 19.28 -5.20 -9.31
CA ILE A 210 18.42 -6.39 -9.34
C ILE A 210 17.06 -5.99 -9.88
N LEU A 211 16.69 -6.49 -11.06
CA LEU A 211 15.34 -6.33 -11.59
C LEU A 211 14.42 -7.40 -10.96
N ALA A 212 13.58 -6.97 -10.03
CA ALA A 212 12.76 -7.88 -9.22
C ALA A 212 11.38 -8.11 -9.86
N ALA A 213 11.03 -9.36 -10.14
CA ALA A 213 9.76 -9.72 -10.78
C ALA A 213 9.04 -10.84 -10.02
N HIS A 214 7.73 -11.01 -10.24
CA HIS A 214 7.00 -12.13 -9.64
C HIS A 214 7.52 -13.49 -10.13
N GLY A 215 7.78 -13.60 -11.43
CA GLY A 215 8.07 -14.85 -12.12
C GLY A 215 6.89 -15.30 -12.98
N ASP A 216 7.19 -15.62 -14.24
CA ASP A 216 6.21 -16.15 -15.19
C ASP A 216 5.82 -17.59 -14.83
N ARG A 217 4.53 -17.91 -14.99
CA ARG A 217 4.03 -19.28 -14.83
C ARG A 217 4.06 -19.97 -16.20
N GLY A 218 5.13 -20.68 -16.54
CA GLY A 218 5.20 -21.46 -17.77
C GLY A 218 5.66 -20.68 -19.02
N GLY A 219 5.48 -21.27 -20.21
CA GLY A 219 6.02 -20.80 -21.50
C GLY A 219 7.36 -21.46 -21.86
N GLU A 220 7.75 -21.41 -23.15
CA GLU A 220 9.02 -22.00 -23.63
C GLU A 220 10.26 -21.31 -23.03
N ASN A 221 10.17 -19.99 -22.79
CA ASN A 221 11.25 -19.17 -22.24
C ASN A 221 10.72 -18.26 -21.12
N PRO A 222 10.50 -18.80 -19.90
CA PRO A 222 9.96 -18.01 -18.80
C PRO A 222 10.88 -16.85 -18.43
N ASN A 223 10.32 -15.67 -18.14
CA ASN A 223 11.04 -14.46 -17.78
C ASN A 223 11.95 -13.89 -18.88
N ALA A 224 11.79 -14.29 -20.15
CA ALA A 224 12.64 -13.84 -21.25
C ALA A 224 12.73 -12.32 -21.37
N THR A 225 11.60 -11.61 -21.24
CA THR A 225 11.57 -10.13 -21.27
C THR A 225 12.44 -9.52 -20.17
N LEU A 226 12.30 -10.01 -18.93
CA LEU A 226 13.08 -9.57 -17.78
C LEU A 226 14.59 -9.80 -17.98
N LEU A 227 14.96 -10.99 -18.45
CA LEU A 227 16.34 -11.35 -18.71
C LEU A 227 16.93 -10.52 -19.85
N ALA A 228 16.16 -10.20 -20.89
CA ALA A 228 16.57 -9.31 -21.96
C ALA A 228 16.83 -7.88 -21.45
N HIS A 229 16.02 -7.35 -20.53
CA HIS A 229 16.32 -6.07 -19.87
C HIS A 229 17.62 -6.14 -19.07
N CYS A 230 17.85 -7.21 -18.31
CA CYS A 230 19.08 -7.37 -17.54
C CYS A 230 20.31 -7.37 -18.46
N ALA A 231 20.27 -8.13 -19.56
CA ALA A 231 21.35 -8.20 -20.54
C ALA A 231 21.64 -6.85 -21.20
N ARG A 232 20.59 -6.12 -21.62
CA ARG A 232 20.73 -4.79 -22.23
C ARG A 232 21.25 -3.76 -21.24
N LEU A 233 20.74 -3.76 -20.00
CA LEU A 233 21.18 -2.85 -18.95
C LEU A 233 22.64 -3.12 -18.51
N GLY A 234 23.08 -4.38 -18.54
CA GLY A 234 24.45 -4.79 -18.22
C GLY A 234 25.47 -4.66 -19.36
N SER A 235 25.04 -4.37 -20.59
CA SER A 235 25.89 -4.41 -21.79
C SER A 235 27.05 -3.40 -21.78
N ASP A 236 26.83 -2.22 -21.21
CA ASP A 236 27.81 -1.12 -21.13
C ASP A 236 28.62 -1.12 -19.82
N ARG A 237 28.33 -2.05 -18.90
CA ARG A 237 28.96 -2.16 -17.58
C ARG A 237 28.96 -0.86 -16.78
N ALA A 238 27.90 -0.05 -16.92
CA ALA A 238 27.72 1.17 -16.13
C ALA A 238 27.53 0.87 -14.62
N PHE A 239 26.96 -0.29 -14.31
CA PHE A 239 26.69 -0.79 -12.96
C PHE A 239 27.71 -1.86 -12.55
N HIS A 240 27.87 -2.10 -11.23
CA HIS A 240 28.72 -3.19 -10.69
C HIS A 240 28.32 -4.55 -11.27
N SER A 241 27.02 -4.84 -11.24
CA SER A 241 26.41 -6.02 -11.84
C SER A 241 24.92 -5.76 -12.10
N VAL A 242 24.34 -6.49 -13.05
CA VAL A 242 22.89 -6.47 -13.30
C VAL A 242 22.38 -7.91 -13.32
N SER A 243 21.33 -8.21 -12.57
CA SER A 243 20.70 -9.53 -12.55
C SER A 243 19.18 -9.45 -12.39
N ALA A 244 18.51 -10.53 -12.76
CA ALA A 244 17.10 -10.72 -12.42
C ALA A 244 16.98 -11.23 -10.98
N GLY A 245 15.90 -10.88 -10.27
CA GLY A 245 15.58 -11.44 -8.96
C GLY A 245 14.11 -11.86 -8.91
N ILE A 246 13.84 -13.14 -9.13
CA ILE A 246 12.49 -13.63 -9.32
C ILE A 246 11.93 -14.15 -7.99
N LEU A 247 10.70 -13.75 -7.66
CA LEU A 247 10.04 -14.18 -6.42
C LEU A 247 9.64 -15.66 -6.48
N ARG A 248 9.20 -16.15 -7.64
CA ARG A 248 8.82 -17.55 -7.87
C ARG A 248 9.38 -18.02 -9.21
N GLY A 249 10.62 -18.46 -9.21
CA GLY A 249 11.34 -18.90 -10.41
C GLY A 249 12.83 -18.68 -10.29
N GLU A 250 13.56 -18.85 -11.39
CA GLU A 250 15.02 -18.73 -11.42
C GLU A 250 15.49 -17.61 -12.35
N PRO A 251 16.49 -16.80 -11.94
CA PRO A 251 17.18 -16.85 -10.64
C PRO A 251 16.33 -16.27 -9.49
N LEU A 252 16.39 -16.90 -8.31
CA LEU A 252 15.69 -16.43 -7.12
C LEU A 252 16.25 -15.08 -6.64
N LEU A 253 15.38 -14.23 -6.10
CA LEU A 253 15.76 -12.93 -5.54
C LEU A 253 16.92 -13.03 -4.54
N GLU A 254 16.87 -13.99 -3.61
CA GLU A 254 17.89 -14.18 -2.57
C GLU A 254 19.24 -14.56 -3.16
N ASP A 255 19.25 -15.41 -4.18
CA ASP A 255 20.48 -15.87 -4.83
C ASP A 255 21.15 -14.72 -5.58
N SER A 256 20.36 -13.90 -6.26
CA SER A 256 20.85 -12.70 -6.93
C SER A 256 21.40 -11.65 -5.96
N VAL A 257 20.78 -11.48 -4.79
CA VAL A 257 21.33 -10.63 -3.72
C VAL A 257 22.64 -11.19 -3.20
N ARG A 258 22.72 -12.50 -2.89
CA ARG A 258 23.95 -13.13 -2.41
C ARG A 258 25.09 -13.04 -3.43
N ALA A 259 24.80 -13.24 -4.71
CA ALA A 259 25.78 -13.11 -5.79
C ALA A 259 26.29 -11.67 -5.94
N ALA A 260 25.40 -10.67 -5.84
CA ALA A 260 25.80 -9.27 -5.84
C ALA A 260 26.75 -8.94 -4.67
N LEU A 261 26.45 -9.42 -3.46
CA LEU A 261 27.31 -9.22 -2.30
C LEU A 261 28.66 -9.94 -2.44
N ALA A 262 28.66 -11.19 -2.91
CA ALA A 262 29.88 -11.97 -3.12
C ALA A 262 30.81 -11.37 -4.18
N SER A 263 30.26 -10.62 -5.14
CA SER A 263 31.05 -9.91 -6.15
C SER A 263 31.61 -8.57 -5.67
N GLY A 264 31.33 -8.15 -4.43
CA GLY A 264 31.88 -6.94 -3.84
C GLY A 264 31.08 -5.66 -4.07
N ALA A 265 29.80 -5.76 -4.44
CA ALA A 265 28.92 -4.60 -4.58
C ALA A 265 28.84 -3.82 -3.25
N LYS A 266 28.92 -2.48 -3.32
CA LYS A 266 28.85 -1.62 -2.13
C LYS A 266 27.43 -1.12 -1.85
N CYS A 267 26.53 -1.31 -2.80
CA CYS A 267 25.13 -0.90 -2.70
C CYS A 267 24.25 -1.75 -3.63
N LEU A 268 23.01 -1.99 -3.23
CA LEU A 268 22.01 -2.68 -4.05
C LEU A 268 20.90 -1.72 -4.49
N ALA A 269 20.61 -1.72 -5.79
CA ALA A 269 19.42 -1.08 -6.37
C ALA A 269 18.44 -2.18 -6.81
N VAL A 270 17.30 -2.30 -6.12
CA VAL A 270 16.26 -3.26 -6.46
C VAL A 270 15.15 -2.52 -7.21
N TYR A 271 15.02 -2.80 -8.51
CA TYR A 271 14.01 -2.19 -9.36
C TYR A 271 12.83 -3.16 -9.54
N PRO A 272 11.62 -2.87 -9.03
CA PRO A 272 10.50 -3.77 -9.14
C PRO A 272 9.82 -3.72 -10.53
N MET A 273 9.82 -4.83 -11.25
CA MET A 273 9.15 -5.01 -12.53
C MET A 273 7.66 -5.36 -12.32
N PHE A 274 6.92 -4.49 -11.65
CA PHE A 274 5.48 -4.61 -11.41
C PHE A 274 4.72 -3.43 -12.00
N MET A 275 3.44 -3.64 -12.37
CA MET A 275 2.62 -2.62 -13.03
C MET A 275 1.85 -1.71 -12.05
N ALA A 276 1.87 -2.01 -10.75
CA ALA A 276 1.24 -1.19 -9.74
C ALA A 276 2.05 -1.23 -8.45
N GLU A 277 1.94 -0.17 -7.65
CA GLU A 277 2.28 -0.26 -6.24
C GLU A 277 1.23 -1.07 -5.48
N GLY A 278 1.66 -1.89 -4.52
CA GLY A 278 0.71 -2.68 -3.74
C GLY A 278 1.38 -3.76 -2.90
N TYR A 279 0.64 -4.85 -2.65
CA TYR A 279 1.06 -5.94 -1.77
C TYR A 279 2.46 -6.49 -2.09
N PHE A 280 2.77 -6.73 -3.37
CA PHE A 280 4.06 -7.30 -3.75
C PHE A 280 5.23 -6.33 -3.54
N THR A 281 5.10 -5.09 -3.97
CA THR A 281 6.17 -4.09 -3.85
C THR A 281 6.35 -3.60 -2.41
N ARG A 282 5.26 -3.38 -1.67
CA ARG A 282 5.29 -2.82 -0.31
C ARG A 282 5.54 -3.86 0.77
N LYS A 283 5.10 -5.11 0.57
CA LYS A 283 5.17 -6.16 1.61
C LYS A 283 6.06 -7.34 1.21
N VAL A 284 5.78 -8.02 0.09
CA VAL A 284 6.49 -9.28 -0.22
C VAL A 284 7.96 -9.02 -0.50
N LEU A 285 8.27 -8.09 -1.41
CA LEU A 285 9.64 -7.76 -1.80
C LEU A 285 10.44 -7.23 -0.60
N THR A 286 9.86 -6.29 0.15
CA THR A 286 10.52 -5.68 1.32
C THR A 286 10.74 -6.69 2.44
N GLN A 287 9.79 -7.59 2.72
CA GLN A 287 9.95 -8.64 3.73
C GLN A 287 11.03 -9.64 3.36
N ARG A 288 11.12 -10.04 2.09
CA ARG A 288 12.17 -10.98 1.63
C ARG A 288 13.55 -10.36 1.71
N LEU A 289 13.70 -9.11 1.26
CA LEU A 289 14.96 -8.37 1.41
C LEU A 289 15.33 -8.18 2.89
N ALA A 290 14.36 -7.85 3.76
CA ALA A 290 14.60 -7.67 5.19
C ALA A 290 14.92 -8.98 5.94
N ALA A 291 14.55 -10.13 5.38
CA ALA A 291 14.92 -11.44 5.92
C ALA A 291 16.38 -11.82 5.60
N LEU A 292 17.04 -11.09 4.70
CA LEU A 292 18.44 -11.28 4.37
C LEU A 292 19.32 -10.38 5.25
N GLU A 293 20.44 -10.93 5.71
CA GLU A 293 21.50 -10.15 6.34
C GLU A 293 22.33 -9.44 5.25
N ILE A 294 21.88 -8.26 4.84
CA ILE A 294 22.54 -7.47 3.79
C ILE A 294 23.42 -6.40 4.45
N PRO A 295 24.76 -6.47 4.33
CA PRO A 295 25.69 -5.57 5.02
C PRO A 295 25.89 -4.21 4.32
N VAL A 296 25.19 -3.98 3.21
CA VAL A 296 25.26 -2.76 2.40
C VAL A 296 23.90 -2.08 2.31
N ASP A 297 23.87 -0.83 1.87
CA ASP A 297 22.61 -0.13 1.64
C ASP A 297 21.82 -0.75 0.48
N VAL A 298 20.50 -0.82 0.67
CA VAL A 298 19.54 -1.37 -0.29
C VAL A 298 18.49 -0.30 -0.61
N HIS A 299 18.36 0.02 -1.89
CA HIS A 299 17.39 0.97 -2.42
C HIS A 299 16.35 0.21 -3.23
N VAL A 300 15.14 0.07 -2.69
CA VAL A 300 14.00 -0.41 -3.48
C VAL A 300 13.39 0.78 -4.20
N LEU A 301 13.45 0.77 -5.52
CA LEU A 301 12.98 1.86 -6.38
C LEU A 301 11.47 1.76 -6.64
N PRO A 302 10.82 2.84 -7.12
CA PRO A 302 9.44 2.76 -7.59
C PRO A 302 9.27 1.69 -8.68
N PRO A 303 8.13 0.98 -8.74
CA PRO A 303 7.92 -0.07 -9.72
C PRO A 303 7.72 0.49 -11.13
N LEU A 304 7.93 -0.35 -12.15
CA LEU A 304 7.76 -0.01 -13.57
C LEU A 304 6.47 0.76 -13.85
N GLY A 305 5.33 0.25 -13.40
CA GLY A 305 4.02 0.84 -13.66
C GLY A 305 3.77 2.20 -12.99
N ALA A 306 4.62 2.59 -12.04
CA ALA A 306 4.57 3.90 -11.39
C ALA A 306 5.57 4.90 -11.99
N ASP A 307 6.34 4.53 -13.03
CA ASP A 307 7.23 5.48 -13.68
C ASP A 307 6.43 6.55 -14.43
N PRO A 308 6.62 7.85 -14.12
CA PRO A 308 5.81 8.93 -14.71
C PRO A 308 5.99 9.07 -16.23
N ARG A 309 7.04 8.48 -16.81
CA ARG A 309 7.30 8.52 -18.26
C ARG A 309 6.62 7.39 -19.02
N LEU A 310 6.10 6.37 -18.31
CA LEU A 310 5.51 5.19 -18.92
C LEU A 310 4.28 5.50 -19.79
N PRO A 311 3.34 6.41 -19.42
CA PRO A 311 2.21 6.74 -20.28
C PRO A 311 2.64 7.29 -21.65
N ASP A 312 3.62 8.20 -21.68
CA ASP A 312 4.14 8.74 -22.94
C ASP A 312 4.82 7.68 -23.80
N LEU A 313 5.53 6.75 -23.17
CA LEU A 313 6.13 5.62 -23.87
C LEU A 313 5.06 4.71 -24.47
N MET A 314 4.04 4.34 -23.70
CA MET A 314 2.91 3.53 -24.18
C MET A 314 2.18 4.20 -25.34
N ARG A 315 1.93 5.51 -25.24
CA ARG A 315 1.36 6.28 -26.34
C ARG A 315 2.22 6.18 -27.59
N ALA A 316 3.53 6.36 -27.47
CA ALA A 316 4.44 6.31 -28.61
C ALA A 316 4.47 4.93 -29.28
N GLU A 317 4.50 3.84 -28.51
CA GLU A 317 4.44 2.47 -29.05
C GLU A 317 3.09 2.21 -29.74
N ALA A 318 1.98 2.66 -29.14
CA ALA A 318 0.65 2.51 -29.74
C ALA A 318 0.50 3.32 -31.05
N LEU A 319 1.05 4.53 -31.12
CA LEU A 319 1.06 5.34 -32.34
C LEU A 319 1.90 4.68 -33.44
N ALA A 320 3.06 4.13 -33.10
CA ALA A 320 3.89 3.39 -34.04
C ALA A 320 3.18 2.14 -34.57
N ALA A 321 2.47 1.40 -33.71
CA ALA A 321 1.65 0.25 -34.12
C ALA A 321 0.51 0.67 -35.07
N ALA A 322 -0.16 1.80 -34.80
CA ALA A 322 -1.19 2.34 -35.67
C ALA A 322 -0.63 2.70 -37.06
N GLU A 323 0.51 3.37 -37.10
CA GLU A 323 1.20 3.75 -38.34
C GLU A 323 1.60 2.52 -39.16
N GLN A 324 2.23 1.52 -38.53
CA GLN A 324 2.63 0.27 -39.18
C GLN A 324 1.44 -0.49 -39.76
N ALA A 325 0.29 -0.43 -39.11
CA ALA A 325 -0.94 -1.05 -39.57
C ALA A 325 -1.76 -0.19 -40.56
N GLY A 326 -1.30 1.03 -40.88
CA GLY A 326 -2.02 1.95 -41.76
C GLY A 326 -3.32 2.50 -41.17
N VAL A 327 -3.46 2.50 -39.84
CA VAL A 327 -4.64 3.01 -39.13
C VAL A 327 -4.41 4.47 -38.72
N ALA A 328 -5.35 5.35 -39.09
CA ALA A 328 -5.32 6.74 -38.66
C ALA A 328 -5.61 6.84 -37.15
N ALA A 329 -4.56 7.01 -36.34
CA ALA A 329 -4.67 7.03 -34.87
C ALA A 329 -5.72 8.02 -34.34
N ALA A 330 -5.81 9.22 -34.93
CA ALA A 330 -6.80 10.24 -34.54
C ALA A 330 -8.26 9.80 -34.73
N ALA A 331 -8.53 8.82 -35.59
CA ALA A 331 -9.86 8.22 -35.78
C ALA A 331 -10.02 6.88 -35.02
N ALA A 332 -8.94 6.36 -34.45
CA ALA A 332 -8.92 5.09 -33.76
C ALA A 332 -9.20 5.24 -32.26
N ARG A 333 -9.76 4.18 -31.69
CA ARG A 333 -9.80 3.97 -30.24
C ARG A 333 -8.46 3.40 -29.76
N LEU A 334 -7.97 3.86 -28.62
CA LEU A 334 -6.94 3.16 -27.86
C LEU A 334 -7.57 2.44 -26.66
N LEU A 335 -7.42 1.12 -26.58
CA LEU A 335 -7.73 0.33 -25.40
C LEU A 335 -6.44 0.05 -24.61
N VAL A 336 -6.31 0.64 -23.43
CA VAL A 336 -5.23 0.33 -22.49
C VAL A 336 -5.67 -0.85 -21.63
N VAL A 337 -4.97 -1.98 -21.80
CA VAL A 337 -5.37 -3.25 -21.17
C VAL A 337 -4.49 -3.55 -19.98
N GLY A 338 -5.09 -3.60 -18.79
CA GLY A 338 -4.44 -4.08 -17.58
C GLY A 338 -4.84 -5.51 -17.26
N HIS A 339 -4.15 -6.14 -16.32
CA HIS A 339 -4.58 -7.45 -15.82
C HIS A 339 -5.89 -7.32 -15.02
N GLY A 340 -5.96 -6.30 -14.17
CA GLY A 340 -6.98 -6.21 -13.13
C GLY A 340 -6.65 -7.11 -11.94
N SER A 341 -7.55 -7.22 -10.98
CA SER A 341 -7.36 -8.02 -9.77
C SER A 341 -8.68 -8.35 -9.09
N LYS A 342 -8.89 -9.64 -8.83
CA LYS A 342 -9.98 -10.15 -7.98
C LYS A 342 -9.82 -9.80 -6.49
N ILE A 343 -8.65 -9.30 -6.09
CA ILE A 343 -8.25 -9.12 -4.69
C ILE A 343 -8.30 -7.65 -4.27
N GLY A 344 -8.21 -6.70 -5.20
CA GLY A 344 -8.26 -5.28 -4.85
C GLY A 344 -7.97 -4.34 -6.03
N PRO A 345 -8.33 -3.05 -5.93
CA PRO A 345 -8.47 -2.15 -7.07
C PRO A 345 -7.15 -1.61 -7.64
N ALA A 346 -6.02 -1.84 -6.97
CA ALA A 346 -4.75 -1.18 -7.29
C ALA A 346 -4.28 -1.40 -8.74
N SER A 347 -4.48 -2.60 -9.29
CA SER A 347 -4.09 -2.88 -10.69
C SER A 347 -4.98 -2.16 -11.69
N ALA A 348 -6.29 -2.11 -11.44
CA ALA A 348 -7.20 -1.42 -12.33
C ALA A 348 -6.99 0.10 -12.26
N GLU A 349 -6.79 0.63 -11.06
CA GLU A 349 -6.53 2.05 -10.87
C GLU A 349 -5.23 2.52 -11.54
N ALA A 350 -4.15 1.74 -11.44
CA ALA A 350 -2.91 2.05 -12.14
C ALA A 350 -3.13 2.14 -13.67
N THR A 351 -3.87 1.18 -14.24
CA THR A 351 -4.23 1.20 -15.67
C THR A 351 -5.05 2.44 -16.02
N ARG A 352 -6.05 2.81 -15.21
CA ARG A 352 -6.89 4.01 -15.42
C ARG A 352 -6.07 5.29 -15.37
N VAL A 353 -5.14 5.42 -14.42
CA VAL A 353 -4.23 6.57 -14.32
C VAL A 353 -3.39 6.72 -15.58
N VAL A 354 -2.85 5.61 -16.10
CA VAL A 354 -2.06 5.60 -17.34
C VAL A 354 -2.92 5.97 -18.54
N ALA A 355 -4.11 5.38 -18.68
CA ALA A 355 -5.04 5.70 -19.76
C ALA A 355 -5.43 7.18 -19.76
N ALA A 356 -5.77 7.74 -18.60
CA ALA A 356 -6.11 9.15 -18.46
C ALA A 356 -4.92 10.07 -18.80
N ALA A 357 -3.68 9.66 -18.50
CA ALA A 357 -2.49 10.39 -18.89
C ALA A 357 -2.27 10.38 -20.41
N ILE A 358 -2.49 9.23 -21.06
CA ILE A 358 -2.42 9.11 -22.52
C ILE A 358 -3.52 9.95 -23.18
N GLU A 359 -4.74 9.89 -22.66
CA GLU A 359 -5.89 10.68 -23.15
C GLU A 359 -5.60 12.18 -23.11
N ARG A 360 -5.10 12.69 -21.98
CA ARG A 360 -4.73 14.11 -21.84
C ARG A 360 -3.67 14.55 -22.85
N ALA A 361 -2.77 13.65 -23.22
CA ALA A 361 -1.72 13.97 -24.18
C ALA A 361 -2.17 13.86 -25.64
N GLY A 362 -3.34 13.26 -25.90
CA GLY A 362 -3.96 13.17 -27.22
C GLY A 362 -3.28 12.19 -28.18
N GLY A 363 -3.72 12.21 -29.43
CA GLY A 363 -3.20 11.37 -30.52
C GLY A 363 -4.15 10.24 -30.94
N PHE A 364 -5.13 9.90 -30.10
CA PHE A 364 -6.20 8.95 -30.41
C PHE A 364 -7.57 9.63 -30.33
N GLY A 365 -8.56 9.11 -31.05
CA GLY A 365 -9.92 9.66 -31.06
C GLY A 365 -10.65 9.46 -29.72
N ARG A 366 -10.35 8.35 -29.03
CA ARG A 366 -10.75 8.10 -27.64
C ARG A 366 -9.78 7.12 -26.98
N VAL A 367 -9.64 7.21 -25.66
CA VAL A 367 -8.83 6.29 -24.86
C VAL A 367 -9.73 5.66 -23.81
N GLU A 368 -9.73 4.33 -23.73
CA GLU A 368 -10.54 3.55 -22.81
C GLU A 368 -9.66 2.51 -22.11
N THR A 369 -10.12 2.01 -20.96
CA THR A 369 -9.46 0.89 -20.26
C THR A 369 -10.26 -0.39 -20.44
N ALA A 370 -9.56 -1.52 -20.47
CA ALA A 370 -10.17 -2.83 -20.30
C ALA A 370 -9.27 -3.75 -19.47
N PHE A 371 -9.84 -4.83 -18.94
CA PHE A 371 -9.12 -5.74 -18.05
C PHE A 371 -9.36 -7.21 -18.41
N LEU A 372 -8.43 -8.07 -17.99
CA LEU A 372 -8.53 -9.52 -18.20
C LEU A 372 -9.32 -10.21 -17.08
N GLU A 373 -9.16 -9.75 -15.82
CA GLU A 373 -9.67 -10.45 -14.63
C GLU A 373 -10.83 -9.73 -13.92
N GLU A 374 -11.24 -8.54 -14.37
CA GLU A 374 -12.34 -7.78 -13.80
C GLU A 374 -13.10 -6.94 -14.85
N PRO A 375 -14.34 -6.48 -14.57
CA PRO A 375 -15.02 -5.51 -15.42
C PRO A 375 -14.29 -4.15 -15.45
N GLU A 376 -14.24 -3.43 -16.57
CA GLU A 376 -14.76 -3.75 -17.91
C GLU A 376 -13.87 -4.78 -18.63
N PHE A 377 -14.42 -5.97 -18.92
CA PHE A 377 -13.64 -7.05 -19.54
C PHE A 377 -13.21 -6.71 -20.97
N LEU A 378 -12.00 -7.13 -21.35
CA LEU A 378 -11.43 -6.91 -22.69
C LEU A 378 -12.36 -7.36 -23.81
N GLU A 379 -12.88 -8.58 -23.74
CA GLU A 379 -13.75 -9.12 -24.78
C GLU A 379 -15.03 -8.28 -24.94
N ASP A 380 -15.62 -7.82 -23.84
CA ASP A 380 -16.83 -7.02 -23.87
C ASP A 380 -16.56 -5.64 -24.48
N ALA A 381 -15.43 -5.02 -24.14
CA ALA A 381 -15.00 -3.75 -24.73
C ALA A 381 -14.70 -3.88 -26.24
N LEU A 382 -14.15 -5.02 -26.68
CA LEU A 382 -13.92 -5.32 -28.09
C LEU A 382 -15.24 -5.55 -28.84
N ARG A 383 -16.16 -6.36 -28.31
CA ARG A 383 -17.48 -6.63 -28.92
C ARG A 383 -18.33 -5.37 -29.06
N ARG A 384 -18.30 -4.50 -28.04
CA ARG A 384 -19.09 -3.24 -28.00
C ARG A 384 -18.85 -2.35 -29.22
N ASP A 385 -17.60 -2.30 -29.71
CA ASP A 385 -17.18 -1.45 -30.83
C ASP A 385 -16.37 -2.23 -31.89
N ALA A 386 -16.78 -3.46 -32.22
CA ALA A 386 -16.01 -4.36 -33.07
C ALA A 386 -15.66 -3.77 -34.46
N GLY A 387 -16.48 -2.86 -35.00
CA GLY A 387 -16.23 -2.18 -36.28
C GLY A 387 -15.35 -0.92 -36.22
N SER A 388 -15.02 -0.43 -35.03
CA SER A 388 -14.16 0.75 -34.86
C SER A 388 -12.68 0.36 -34.95
N PRO A 389 -11.84 1.05 -35.75
CA PRO A 389 -10.39 0.85 -35.72
C PRO A 389 -9.87 1.02 -34.29
N THR A 390 -9.26 -0.04 -33.75
CA THR A 390 -8.83 -0.08 -32.35
C THR A 390 -7.37 -0.45 -32.26
N ILE A 391 -6.59 0.29 -31.48
CA ILE A 391 -5.27 -0.12 -31.03
C ILE A 391 -5.39 -0.61 -29.59
N VAL A 392 -4.84 -1.79 -29.32
CA VAL A 392 -4.81 -2.39 -27.98
C VAL A 392 -3.39 -2.26 -27.45
N SER A 393 -3.20 -1.63 -26.30
CA SER A 393 -1.89 -1.43 -25.66
C SER A 393 -1.85 -2.13 -24.31
N GLY A 394 -0.94 -3.10 -24.16
CA GLY A 394 -0.86 -3.93 -22.96
C GLY A 394 -0.08 -3.26 -21.83
N PHE A 395 -0.73 -2.96 -20.71
CA PHE A 395 -0.12 -2.51 -19.47
C PHE A 395 0.41 -3.71 -18.66
N PHE A 396 1.40 -4.41 -19.22
CA PHE A 396 2.02 -5.60 -18.64
C PHE A 396 3.55 -5.46 -18.60
N SER A 397 4.18 -6.09 -17.61
CA SER A 397 5.64 -6.04 -17.40
C SER A 397 6.43 -6.97 -18.33
N GLY A 398 5.77 -7.88 -19.07
CA GLY A 398 6.41 -8.83 -19.97
C GLY A 398 5.42 -9.82 -20.61
N ASP A 399 5.96 -10.84 -21.27
CA ASP A 399 5.27 -11.84 -22.10
C ASP A 399 4.53 -12.98 -21.36
N GLY A 400 4.37 -12.92 -20.03
CA GLY A 400 3.69 -14.00 -19.29
C GLY A 400 2.35 -14.40 -19.94
N LEU A 401 1.95 -15.68 -19.84
CA LEU A 401 0.80 -16.33 -20.54
C LEU A 401 -0.29 -15.35 -21.02
N HIS A 402 -0.82 -14.56 -20.09
CA HIS A 402 -1.91 -13.60 -20.33
C HIS A 402 -1.65 -12.50 -21.37
N ALA A 403 -0.44 -11.95 -21.45
CA ALA A 403 -0.14 -10.82 -22.33
C ALA A 403 0.19 -11.24 -23.76
N ALA A 404 0.71 -12.46 -23.95
CA ALA A 404 1.12 -12.98 -25.25
C ALA A 404 0.03 -13.82 -25.92
N GLU A 405 -0.86 -14.45 -25.14
CA GLU A 405 -1.89 -15.37 -25.64
C GLU A 405 -3.30 -14.77 -25.50
N ASP A 406 -3.73 -14.39 -24.28
CA ASP A 406 -5.13 -13.99 -24.04
C ASP A 406 -5.55 -12.74 -24.84
N VAL A 407 -4.69 -11.73 -24.98
CA VAL A 407 -5.05 -10.50 -25.70
C VAL A 407 -5.23 -10.74 -27.20
N PRO A 408 -4.26 -11.38 -27.91
CA PRO A 408 -4.48 -11.81 -29.29
C PRO A 408 -5.67 -12.76 -29.47
N GLU A 409 -5.88 -13.71 -28.55
CA GLU A 409 -7.01 -14.63 -28.59
C GLU A 409 -8.34 -13.89 -28.48
N ALA A 410 -8.50 -12.99 -27.51
CA ALA A 410 -9.69 -12.16 -27.37
C ALA A 410 -9.98 -11.30 -28.62
N ILE A 411 -8.94 -10.77 -29.28
CA ILE A 411 -9.09 -10.07 -30.56
C ILE A 411 -9.61 -11.01 -31.64
N ALA A 412 -9.03 -12.21 -31.77
CA ALA A 412 -9.41 -13.18 -32.78
C ALA A 412 -10.85 -13.71 -32.57
N GLU A 413 -11.23 -14.02 -31.33
CA GLU A 413 -12.55 -14.54 -30.98
C GLU A 413 -13.67 -13.52 -31.18
N THR A 414 -13.40 -12.24 -30.87
CA THR A 414 -14.39 -11.18 -31.03
C THR A 414 -14.52 -10.69 -32.47
N GLY A 415 -13.54 -10.98 -33.33
CA GLY A 415 -13.48 -10.49 -34.71
C GLY A 415 -13.39 -8.96 -34.82
N ALA A 416 -12.97 -8.29 -33.74
CA ALA A 416 -12.87 -6.83 -33.70
C ALA A 416 -11.76 -6.33 -34.64
N ALA A 417 -11.97 -5.17 -35.25
CA ALA A 417 -10.96 -4.45 -36.04
C ALA A 417 -9.87 -3.83 -35.12
N ALA A 418 -9.13 -4.71 -34.43
CA ALA A 418 -8.17 -4.35 -33.39
C ALA A 418 -6.74 -4.82 -33.73
N ILE A 419 -5.76 -3.96 -33.46
CA ILE A 419 -4.32 -4.25 -33.58
C ILE A 419 -3.69 -4.22 -32.21
N TYR A 420 -2.98 -5.28 -31.84
CA TYR A 420 -2.26 -5.33 -30.57
C TYR A 420 -0.86 -4.72 -30.72
N ALA A 421 -0.59 -3.65 -29.98
CA ALA A 421 0.73 -3.02 -29.87
C ALA A 421 1.70 -3.80 -28.97
N GLY A 422 1.24 -4.91 -28.37
CA GLY A 422 2.03 -5.72 -27.45
C GLY A 422 2.04 -5.20 -26.00
N PRO A 423 2.65 -5.95 -25.08
CA PRO A 423 2.87 -5.51 -23.72
C PRO A 423 4.01 -4.48 -23.64
N ILE A 424 3.79 -3.40 -22.90
CA ILE A 424 4.77 -2.31 -22.77
C ILE A 424 6.12 -2.79 -22.23
N GLY A 425 6.13 -3.81 -21.38
CA GLY A 425 7.33 -4.43 -20.86
C GLY A 425 8.29 -4.91 -21.95
N LYS A 426 7.84 -5.23 -23.17
CA LYS A 426 8.76 -5.63 -24.25
C LYS A 426 9.51 -4.48 -24.91
N SER A 427 9.02 -3.25 -24.78
CA SER A 427 9.64 -2.12 -25.45
C SER A 427 11.09 -1.98 -24.99
N GLU A 428 12.01 -1.87 -25.95
CA GLU A 428 13.41 -1.73 -25.60
C GLU A 428 13.69 -0.45 -24.82
N ARG A 429 12.86 0.59 -25.07
CA ARG A 429 12.92 1.90 -24.42
C ARG A 429 12.63 1.84 -22.92
N VAL A 430 11.97 0.77 -22.43
CA VAL A 430 11.83 0.51 -20.99
C VAL A 430 13.19 0.32 -20.32
N THR A 431 14.19 -0.28 -20.98
CA THR A 431 15.54 -0.41 -20.40
C THR A 431 16.18 0.94 -20.13
N GLU A 432 16.07 1.88 -21.05
CA GLU A 432 16.63 3.23 -20.88
C GLU A 432 15.89 4.00 -19.79
N MET A 433 14.57 3.80 -19.70
CA MET A 433 13.78 4.34 -18.60
C MET A 433 14.26 3.82 -17.24
N ILE A 434 14.44 2.50 -17.11
CA ILE A 434 15.00 1.84 -15.91
C ILE A 434 16.39 2.39 -15.59
N ARG A 435 17.28 2.47 -16.58
CA ARG A 435 18.64 3.02 -16.43
C ARG A 435 18.60 4.44 -15.88
N SER A 436 17.74 5.28 -16.44
CA SER A 436 17.58 6.68 -16.02
C SER A 436 17.03 6.77 -14.59
N THR A 437 16.06 5.95 -14.20
CA THR A 437 15.54 5.92 -12.82
C THR A 437 16.60 5.55 -11.82
N ILE A 438 17.36 4.48 -12.10
CA ILE A 438 18.45 4.03 -11.22
C ILE A 438 19.53 5.10 -11.17
N SER A 439 20.00 5.58 -12.31
CA SER A 439 21.08 6.58 -12.36
C SER A 439 20.68 7.86 -11.63
N GLY A 440 19.44 8.32 -11.81
CA GLY A 440 18.90 9.48 -11.10
C GLY A 440 18.86 9.29 -9.59
N ALA A 441 18.51 8.09 -9.10
CA ALA A 441 18.49 7.79 -7.68
C ALA A 441 19.87 7.87 -7.00
N PHE A 442 20.96 7.60 -7.74
CA PHE A 442 22.34 7.58 -7.23
C PHE A 442 23.18 8.79 -7.63
N SER A 443 22.65 9.69 -8.49
CA SER A 443 23.36 10.87 -8.99
C SER A 443 23.01 12.17 -8.25
N VAL A 444 22.09 12.14 -7.28
CA VAL A 444 21.77 13.33 -6.46
C VAL A 444 22.89 13.52 -5.42
N ALA A 445 23.83 14.41 -5.76
CA ALA A 445 24.77 15.05 -4.84
C ALA A 445 24.19 16.38 -4.35
#